data_AF-A0A5K0Z563-F1
#
_entry.id   AF-A0A5K0Z563-F1
#
_cell.length_a   1.000
_cell.length_b   1.000
_cell.length_c   1.000
_cell.angle_alpha   90.00
_cell.angle_beta   90.00
_cell.angle_gamma   90.00
#
_symmetry.space_group_name_H-M   'P 1'
#
loop_
_entity.id
_entity.type
_entity.pdbx_description
1 polymer ?
#
loop_
_entity_poly.entity_id
_entity_poly.type
_entity_poly.pdbx_seq_one_letter_code
_entity_poly.pdbx_strand_id
1 'polypeptide(L)'
;EMIQHRPYTQKVDVYSFGIVLWELITGCLPFQNMTAVQAAFAVVNKGVRPTIPQDCLPVLCEIMTRCWDVNPNVRPPFTEVVRMLEDAEREILTTVRKARFRCCMTQPMTLD
;
A
#
# COMPACT_ATOMS: atom_id res chain seq x y z
N GLU A 1 -5.29 -13.14 -12.24
CA GLU A 1 -6.20 -14.24 -12.69
C GLU A 1 -6.97 -13.89 -13.96
N MET A 2 -7.59 -12.70 -14.03
CA MET A 2 -8.49 -12.30 -15.14
C MET A 2 -7.85 -12.40 -16.53
N ILE A 3 -6.62 -11.91 -16.69
CA ILE A 3 -5.90 -11.88 -17.98
C ILE A 3 -5.59 -13.29 -18.49
N GLN A 4 -5.41 -14.23 -17.57
CA GLN A 4 -5.15 -15.63 -17.86
C GLN A 4 -6.45 -16.44 -17.99
N HIS A 5 -7.63 -15.81 -17.97
CA HIS A 5 -8.95 -16.46 -17.99
C HIS A 5 -9.11 -17.55 -16.92
N ARG A 6 -8.42 -17.40 -15.78
CA ARG A 6 -8.54 -18.31 -14.64
C ARG A 6 -9.82 -17.97 -13.84
N PRO A 7 -10.41 -18.95 -13.11
CA PRO A 7 -11.45 -18.66 -12.15
C PRO A 7 -11.00 -17.53 -11.21
N TYR A 8 -11.85 -16.52 -11.06
CA TYR A 8 -11.59 -15.38 -10.20
C TYR A 8 -12.68 -15.25 -9.14
N THR A 9 -12.31 -14.62 -8.05
CA THR A 9 -13.19 -14.33 -6.90
C THR A 9 -13.01 -12.86 -6.53
N GLN A 10 -13.65 -12.39 -5.46
CA GLN A 10 -13.42 -11.06 -4.87
C GLN A 10 -11.93 -10.73 -4.59
N LYS A 11 -11.03 -11.73 -4.63
CA LYS A 11 -9.57 -11.52 -4.52
C LYS A 11 -8.97 -10.70 -5.67
N VAL A 12 -9.66 -10.55 -6.81
CA VAL A 12 -9.20 -9.64 -7.88
C VAL A 12 -9.45 -8.19 -7.51
N ASP A 13 -10.52 -7.90 -6.77
CA ASP A 13 -10.82 -6.55 -6.28
C ASP A 13 -9.84 -6.15 -5.18
N VAL A 14 -9.46 -7.10 -4.31
CA VAL A 14 -8.41 -6.90 -3.31
C VAL A 14 -7.07 -6.57 -3.98
N TYR A 15 -6.72 -7.26 -5.07
CA TYR A 15 -5.51 -6.94 -5.84
C TYR A 15 -5.55 -5.49 -6.35
N SER A 16 -6.64 -5.11 -7.00
CA SER A 16 -6.81 -3.76 -7.54
C SER A 16 -6.78 -2.70 -6.44
N PHE A 17 -7.36 -3.00 -5.26
CA PHE A 17 -7.27 -2.13 -4.09
C PHE A 17 -5.81 -1.91 -3.65
N GLY A 18 -4.96 -2.93 -3.66
CA GLY A 18 -3.53 -2.78 -3.36
C GLY A 18 -2.83 -1.80 -4.31
N ILE A 19 -3.18 -1.83 -5.60
CA ILE A 19 -2.64 -0.89 -6.59
C ILE A 19 -3.17 0.54 -6.35
N VAL A 20 -4.45 0.70 -6.01
CA VAL A 20 -5.04 2.01 -5.64
C VAL A 20 -4.37 2.56 -4.38
N LEU A 21 -4.15 1.73 -3.36
CA LEU A 21 -3.46 2.14 -2.14
C LEU A 21 -2.04 2.65 -2.45
N TRP A 22 -1.32 2.00 -3.36
CA TRP A 22 -0.03 2.48 -3.84
C TRP A 22 -0.13 3.86 -4.53
N GLU A 23 -1.12 4.05 -5.39
CA GLU A 23 -1.37 5.33 -6.07
C GLU A 23 -1.69 6.43 -5.06
N LEU A 24 -2.48 6.15 -4.02
CA LEU A 24 -2.78 7.10 -2.95
C LEU A 24 -1.54 7.47 -2.11
N ILE A 25 -0.68 6.50 -1.82
CA ILE A 25 0.55 6.73 -1.04
C ILE A 25 1.56 7.54 -1.84
N THR A 26 1.70 7.25 -3.13
CA THR A 26 2.74 7.85 -3.97
C THR A 26 2.28 9.08 -4.75
N GLY A 27 0.97 9.25 -4.93
CA GLY A 27 0.40 10.25 -5.84
C GLY A 27 0.74 10.01 -7.32
N CYS A 28 1.28 8.84 -7.66
CA CYS A 28 1.80 8.52 -8.98
C CYS A 28 0.91 7.50 -9.69
N LEU A 29 0.86 7.58 -11.02
CA LEU A 29 0.21 6.56 -11.84
C LEU A 29 1.03 5.25 -11.81
N PRO A 30 0.40 4.08 -11.62
CA PRO A 30 1.11 2.80 -11.67
C PRO A 30 1.54 2.46 -13.10
N PHE A 31 2.70 1.81 -13.23
CA PHE A 31 3.25 1.35 -14.53
C PHE A 31 3.35 2.45 -15.59
N GLN A 32 3.85 3.63 -15.21
CA GLN A 32 4.07 4.74 -16.15
C GLN A 32 4.85 4.28 -17.38
N ASN A 33 4.47 4.80 -18.54
CA ASN A 33 5.04 4.45 -19.85
C ASN A 33 4.66 3.05 -20.37
N MET A 34 3.70 2.36 -19.75
CA MET A 34 3.11 1.14 -20.29
C MET A 34 1.66 1.37 -20.70
N THR A 35 1.23 0.78 -21.82
CA THR A 35 -0.20 0.60 -22.09
C THR A 35 -0.78 -0.40 -21.10
N ALA A 36 -2.11 -0.40 -20.94
CA ALA A 36 -2.79 -1.37 -20.08
C ALA A 36 -2.43 -2.83 -20.42
N VAL A 37 -2.29 -3.16 -21.71
CA VAL A 37 -1.90 -4.49 -22.19
C VAL A 37 -0.44 -4.82 -21.84
N GLN A 38 0.47 -3.84 -21.96
CA GLN A 38 1.88 -4.03 -21.59
C GLN A 38 2.04 -4.23 -20.08
N ALA A 39 1.34 -3.41 -19.26
CA ALA A 39 1.35 -3.53 -17.81
C ALA A 39 0.80 -4.89 -17.36
N ALA A 40 -0.36 -5.28 -17.92
CA ALA A 40 -0.96 -6.61 -17.77
C ALA A 40 0.04 -7.74 -18.03
N PHE A 41 0.71 -7.69 -19.18
CA PHE A 41 1.69 -8.70 -19.56
C PHE A 41 2.89 -8.71 -18.60
N ALA A 42 3.42 -7.55 -18.21
CA ALA A 42 4.56 -7.44 -17.30
C ALA A 42 4.22 -7.97 -15.89
N VAL A 43 3.03 -7.65 -15.37
CA VAL A 43 2.54 -8.13 -14.07
C VAL A 43 2.42 -9.65 -14.06
N VAL A 44 1.85 -10.24 -15.12
CA VAL A 44 1.54 -11.68 -15.19
C VAL A 44 2.79 -12.51 -15.49
N ASN A 45 3.63 -12.08 -16.42
CA ASN A 45 4.73 -12.91 -16.95
C ASN A 45 6.08 -12.58 -16.31
N LYS A 46 6.27 -11.36 -15.81
CA LYS A 46 7.53 -10.91 -15.22
C LYS A 46 7.42 -10.60 -13.73
N GLY A 47 6.22 -10.72 -13.15
CA GLY A 47 5.98 -10.41 -11.74
C GLY A 47 6.18 -8.94 -11.38
N VAL A 48 6.16 -8.03 -12.37
CA VAL A 48 6.39 -6.60 -12.13
C VAL A 48 5.31 -6.05 -11.20
N ARG A 49 5.72 -5.20 -10.26
CA ARG A 49 4.86 -4.44 -9.34
C ARG A 49 5.34 -2.99 -9.29
N PRO A 50 4.47 -2.04 -8.90
CA PRO A 50 4.90 -0.66 -8.67
C PRO A 50 6.00 -0.59 -7.59
N THR A 51 6.97 0.29 -7.77
CA THR A 51 8.08 0.46 -6.83
C THR A 51 7.58 1.07 -5.53
N ILE A 52 7.93 0.45 -4.40
CA ILE A 52 7.58 0.98 -3.07
C ILE A 52 8.61 2.04 -2.68
N PRO A 53 8.21 3.28 -2.37
CA PRO A 53 9.13 4.30 -1.87
C PRO A 53 9.81 3.87 -0.56
N GLN A 54 11.06 4.31 -0.36
CA GLN A 54 11.83 3.95 0.84
C GLN A 54 11.25 4.54 2.13
N ASP A 55 10.55 5.67 2.02
CA ASP A 55 9.87 6.38 3.10
C ASP A 55 8.42 5.92 3.31
N CYS A 56 7.97 4.90 2.57
CA CYS A 56 6.67 4.30 2.79
C CYS A 56 6.59 3.68 4.21
N LEU A 57 5.55 4.04 4.95
CA LEU A 57 5.34 3.52 6.29
C LEU A 57 5.22 1.98 6.25
N PRO A 58 5.95 1.24 7.11
CA PRO A 58 5.98 -0.22 7.07
C PRO A 58 4.58 -0.86 7.11
N VAL A 59 3.67 -0.32 7.95
CA VAL A 59 2.30 -0.81 8.07
C VAL A 59 1.50 -0.67 6.77
N LEU A 60 1.68 0.43 6.03
CA LEU A 60 1.01 0.64 4.75
C LEU A 60 1.63 -0.22 3.64
N CYS A 61 2.96 -0.39 3.68
CA CYS A 61 3.69 -1.29 2.80
C CYS A 61 3.18 -2.74 2.94
N GLU A 62 2.97 -3.22 4.17
CA GLU A 62 2.44 -4.56 4.42
C GLU A 62 1.02 -4.74 3.86
N ILE A 63 0.10 -3.81 4.14
CA ILE A 63 -1.29 -3.88 3.65
C ILE A 63 -1.31 -3.97 2.12
N MET A 64 -0.62 -3.03 1.48
CA MET A 64 -0.53 -2.93 0.03
C MET A 64 0.07 -4.21 -0.59
N THR A 65 1.17 -4.71 -0.01
CA THR A 65 1.87 -5.88 -0.55
C THR A 65 1.10 -7.18 -0.39
N ARG A 66 0.41 -7.35 0.74
CA ARG A 66 -0.52 -8.48 0.93
C ARG A 66 -1.71 -8.40 -0.03
N CYS A 67 -2.22 -7.20 -0.32
CA CYS A 67 -3.34 -7.03 -1.24
C CYS A 67 -3.01 -7.45 -2.67
N TRP A 68 -1.81 -7.13 -3.18
CA TRP A 68 -1.41 -7.45 -4.56
C TRP A 68 -0.54 -8.70 -4.73
N ASP A 69 -0.57 -9.60 -3.74
CA ASP A 69 0.19 -10.84 -3.77
C ASP A 69 -0.11 -11.66 -5.05
N VAL A 70 0.91 -12.31 -5.59
CA VAL A 70 0.77 -13.16 -6.78
C VAL A 70 -0.20 -14.31 -6.52
N ASN A 71 -0.22 -14.85 -5.31
CA ASN A 71 -1.10 -15.90 -4.86
C ASN A 71 -2.42 -15.30 -4.31
N PRO A 72 -3.56 -15.50 -4.98
CA PRO A 72 -4.85 -14.97 -4.54
C PRO A 72 -5.30 -15.47 -3.16
N ASN A 73 -4.78 -16.62 -2.73
CA ASN A 73 -5.11 -17.20 -1.42
C ASN A 73 -4.44 -16.45 -0.27
N VAL A 74 -3.30 -15.79 -0.52
CA VAL A 74 -2.58 -14.98 0.48
C VAL A 74 -3.25 -13.62 0.69
N ARG A 75 -3.92 -13.11 -0.36
CA ARG A 75 -4.60 -11.81 -0.31
C ARG A 75 -5.67 -11.82 0.79
N PRO A 76 -5.69 -10.86 1.73
CA PRO A 76 -6.69 -10.81 2.78
C PRO A 76 -8.10 -10.54 2.22
N PRO A 77 -9.19 -11.00 2.86
CA PRO A 77 -10.52 -10.49 2.57
C PRO A 77 -10.62 -9.01 3.00
N PHE A 78 -11.53 -8.24 2.40
CA PHE A 78 -11.69 -6.82 2.74
C PHE A 78 -11.99 -6.57 4.23
N THR A 79 -12.67 -7.49 4.91
CA THR A 79 -12.88 -7.39 6.36
C THR A 79 -11.57 -7.34 7.15
N GLU A 80 -10.56 -8.09 6.73
CA GLU A 80 -9.22 -8.03 7.31
C GLU A 80 -8.48 -6.77 6.85
N VAL A 81 -8.59 -6.36 5.58
CA VAL A 81 -7.98 -5.12 5.06
C VAL A 81 -8.46 -3.89 5.85
N VAL A 82 -9.76 -3.77 6.11
CA VAL A 82 -10.32 -2.68 6.92
C VAL A 82 -9.71 -2.67 8.32
N ARG A 83 -9.66 -3.83 8.99
CA ARG A 83 -9.03 -3.94 10.31
C ARG A 83 -7.56 -3.49 10.29
N MET A 84 -6.79 -3.93 9.29
CA MET A 84 -5.40 -3.52 9.15
C MET A 84 -5.25 -2.01 8.92
N LEU A 85 -6.16 -1.39 8.16
CA LEU A 85 -6.16 0.06 7.94
C LEU A 85 -6.52 0.83 9.23
N GLU A 86 -7.48 0.35 10.01
CA GLU A 86 -7.81 0.92 11.32
C GLU A 86 -6.64 0.81 12.32
N ASP A 87 -5.92 -0.32 12.32
CA ASP A 87 -4.69 -0.51 13.09
C ASP A 87 -3.60 0.48 12.65
N ALA A 88 -3.40 0.62 11.34
CA ALA A 88 -2.46 1.57 10.75
C ALA A 88 -2.79 3.02 11.13
N GLU A 89 -4.06 3.40 11.05
CA GLU A 89 -4.53 4.74 11.46
C GLU A 89 -4.15 5.02 12.92
N ARG A 90 -4.40 4.07 13.84
CA ARG A 90 -4.05 4.21 15.26
C ARG A 90 -2.54 4.38 15.45
N GLU A 91 -1.73 3.58 14.76
CA GLU A 91 -0.26 3.65 14.83
C GLU A 91 0.27 5.00 14.32
N ILE A 92 -0.22 5.43 13.16
CA ILE A 92 0.17 6.69 12.52
C ILE A 92 -0.20 7.88 13.41
N LEU A 93 -1.45 7.95 13.88
CA LEU A 93 -1.90 9.05 14.74
C LEU A 93 -1.14 9.09 16.07
N THR A 94 -0.80 7.94 16.65
CA THR A 94 0.00 7.88 17.88
C THR A 94 1.43 8.38 17.64
N THR A 95 2.02 8.02 16.50
CA THR A 95 3.38 8.45 16.12
C THR A 95 3.42 9.96 15.84
N VAL A 96 2.44 10.48 15.10
CA VAL A 96 2.31 11.93 14.82
C VAL A 96 2.14 12.71 16.13
N ARG A 97 1.27 12.25 17.04
CA ARG A 97 1.10 12.88 18.36
C ARG A 97 2.41 12.87 19.13
N LYS A 98 3.10 11.72 19.26
CA LYS A 98 4.40 11.62 19.93
C LYS A 98 5.47 12.53 19.30
N ALA A 99 5.53 12.62 17.98
CA ALA A 99 6.47 13.50 17.27
C ALA A 99 6.18 14.98 17.57
N ARG A 100 4.90 15.38 17.56
CA ARG A 100 4.47 16.74 17.92
C ARG A 100 4.81 17.08 19.37
N PHE A 101 4.57 16.16 20.31
CA PHE A 101 4.96 16.36 21.73
C PHE A 101 6.48 16.49 21.90
N ARG A 102 7.29 15.70 21.18
CA ARG A 102 8.76 15.83 21.22
C ARG A 102 9.24 17.18 20.69
N CYS A 103 8.69 17.66 19.57
CA CYS A 103 9.06 18.95 19.00
C CYS A 103 8.81 20.12 19.99
N CYS A 104 7.70 20.08 20.73
CA CYS A 104 7.40 21.09 21.77
C CYS A 104 8.37 21.05 22.96
N MET A 105 9.03 19.92 23.25
CA MET A 105 9.99 19.82 24.37
C MET A 105 11.44 20.11 23.94
N THR A 106 11.73 20.15 22.64
CA THR A 106 13.08 20.40 22.12
C THR A 106 13.34 21.86 21.71
N GLN A 107 12.43 22.79 21.94
CA GLN A 107 12.82 24.20 21.96
C GLN A 107 13.51 24.48 23.30
N PRO A 108 14.84 24.72 23.33
CA PRO A 108 15.44 25.31 24.52
C PRO A 108 14.71 26.64 24.71
N MET A 109 14.23 26.86 25.93
CA MET A 109 13.90 28.20 26.38
C MET A 109 15.17 29.02 26.14
N THR A 110 15.20 29.84 25.09
CA THR A 110 16.27 30.82 24.91
C THR A 110 16.18 31.71 26.13
N LEU A 111 17.09 31.46 27.07
CA LEU A 111 17.39 32.40 28.13
C LEU A 111 18.08 33.59 27.47
N ASP A 112 17.41 34.73 27.63
CA ASP A 112 17.78 36.12 27.34
C ASP A 112 17.81 36.59 25.88
#